data_AF-A0A7C3K5K7-F1
#
_entry.id   AF-A0A7C3K5K7-F1
#
_cell.length_a   1.000
_cell.length_b   1.000
_cell.length_c   1.000
_cell.angle_alpha   90.00
_cell.angle_beta   90.00
_cell.angle_gamma   90.00
#
_symmetry.space_group_name_H-M   'P 1'
#
loop_
_entity.id
_entity.type
_entity.pdbx_description
1 polymer ?
#
loop_
_entity_poly.entity_id
_entity_poly.type
_entity_poly.pdbx_seq_one_letter_code
_entity_poly.pdbx_strand_id
1 'polypeptide(L)'
;MTLHKKPGLFETPEGDIIVEELKRMSASPSFLTGASYAANSDLYPENSMSFVQKHVAYLRAHPATDPQQYLSNLRLMTRVS
;
A
#
# COMPACT_ATOMS: atom_id res chain seq x y z
N MET A 1 24.96 -3.24 24.33
CA MET A 1 23.84 -3.97 23.71
C MET A 1 23.42 -3.21 22.47
N THR A 2 23.80 -3.68 21.28
CA THR A 2 23.45 -3.02 20.02
C THR A 2 22.05 -3.48 19.63
N LEU A 3 21.05 -2.61 19.71
CA LEU A 3 19.71 -2.91 19.18
C LEU A 3 19.81 -3.01 17.66
N HIS A 4 19.83 -4.23 17.12
CA HIS A 4 19.58 -4.44 15.71
C HIS A 4 18.10 -4.14 15.45
N LYS A 5 17.80 -2.92 15.00
CA LYS A 5 16.47 -2.55 14.51
C LYS A 5 16.17 -3.46 13.31
N LYS A 6 15.12 -4.27 13.39
CA LYS A 6 14.64 -5.04 12.22
C LYS A 6 14.28 -4.04 11.11
N PRO A 7 14.72 -4.25 9.87
CA PRO A 7 14.32 -3.41 8.76
C PRO A 7 12.80 -3.43 8.62
N GLY A 8 12.19 -2.29 8.30
CA GLY A 8 10.78 -2.22 7.96
C GLY A 8 10.50 -2.99 6.65
N LEU A 9 9.28 -3.46 6.46
CA LEU A 9 8.86 -4.21 5.26
C LEU A 9 9.33 -3.56 3.94
N PHE A 10 9.20 -2.23 3.84
CA PHE A 10 9.56 -1.45 2.66
C PHE A 10 11.05 -1.06 2.57
N GLU A 11 11.90 -1.63 3.42
CA GLU A 11 13.37 -1.58 3.32
C GLU A 11 13.93 -2.93 2.83
N THR A 12 13.05 -3.82 2.35
CA THR A 12 13.38 -5.17 1.89
C THR A 12 12.89 -5.40 0.45
N PRO A 13 13.45 -6.39 -0.28
CA PRO A 13 12.94 -6.75 -1.61
C PRO A 13 11.46 -7.18 -1.62
N GLU A 14 10.95 -7.71 -0.50
CA GLU A 14 9.53 -8.04 -0.36
C GLU A 14 8.66 -6.78 -0.45
N GLY A 15 9.10 -5.70 0.18
CA GLY A 15 8.44 -4.39 0.09
C GLY A 15 8.36 -3.87 -1.34
N ASP A 16 9.42 -4.04 -2.12
CA ASP A 16 9.44 -3.64 -3.53
C ASP A 16 8.44 -4.44 -4.36
N ILE A 17 8.35 -5.75 -4.13
CA ILE A 17 7.38 -6.63 -4.81
C ILE A 17 5.94 -6.18 -4.51
N ILE A 18 5.64 -5.82 -3.26
CA ILE A 18 4.32 -5.34 -2.84
C ILE A 18 3.99 -4.02 -3.54
N VAL A 19 4.93 -3.09 -3.58
CA VAL A 19 4.73 -1.80 -4.26
C VAL A 19 4.46 -1.99 -5.75
N GLU A 20 5.22 -2.86 -6.41
CA GLU A 20 5.02 -3.18 -7.83
C GLU A 20 3.66 -3.85 -8.08
N GLU A 21 3.19 -4.68 -7.15
CA GLU A 21 1.85 -5.27 -7.26
C GLU A 21 0.74 -4.23 -7.13
N LEU A 22 0.85 -3.32 -6.16
CA LEU A 22 -0.10 -2.22 -6.00
C LEU A 22 -0.14 -1.32 -7.24
N LYS A 23 1.02 -1.05 -7.87
CA LYS A 23 1.11 -0.32 -9.14
C LYS A 23 0.40 -1.07 -10.26
N ARG A 24 0.65 -2.39 -10.41
CA ARG A 24 -0.03 -3.22 -11.41
C ARG A 24 -1.55 -3.22 -11.25
N MET A 25 -2.03 -3.31 -10.01
CA MET A 25 -3.46 -3.20 -9.72
C MET A 25 -3.99 -1.82 -10.12
N SER A 26 -3.27 -0.74 -9.77
CA SER A 26 -3.70 0.62 -10.08
C SER A 26 -3.76 0.96 -11.58
N ALA A 27 -2.93 0.29 -12.38
CA ALA A 27 -2.91 0.45 -13.83
C ALA A 27 -3.91 -0.46 -14.56
N SER A 28 -4.49 -1.44 -13.87
CA SER A 28 -5.37 -2.43 -14.48
C SER A 28 -6.84 -2.01 -14.37
N PRO A 29 -7.59 -2.00 -15.48
CA PRO A 29 -9.02 -1.70 -15.46
C PRO A 29 -9.85 -2.80 -14.77
N SER A 30 -9.25 -3.95 -14.45
CA SER A 30 -9.91 -5.03 -13.70
C SER A 30 -10.11 -4.70 -12.21
N PHE A 31 -9.53 -3.60 -11.71
CA PHE A 31 -9.60 -3.22 -10.30
C PHE A 31 -10.06 -1.78 -10.10
N LEU A 32 -10.94 -1.58 -9.12
CA LEU A 32 -11.40 -0.28 -8.63
C LEU A 32 -10.32 0.33 -7.73
N THR A 33 -9.45 1.15 -8.30
CA THR A 33 -8.23 1.71 -7.65
C THR A 33 -8.20 3.24 -7.65
N GLY A 34 -9.37 3.87 -7.57
CA GLY A 34 -9.47 5.33 -7.51
C GLY A 34 -8.73 5.93 -6.31
N ALA A 35 -8.23 7.17 -6.50
CA ALA A 35 -7.65 7.94 -5.40
C ALA A 35 -8.69 8.20 -4.30
N SER A 36 -8.23 8.26 -3.05
CA SER A 36 -9.06 8.58 -1.89
C SER A 36 -8.76 10.00 -1.42
N TYR A 37 -9.75 10.67 -0.83
CA TYR A 37 -9.53 11.95 -0.16
C TYR A 37 -8.58 11.78 1.04
N ALA A 38 -7.67 12.73 1.22
CA ALA A 38 -6.76 12.81 2.35
C ALA A 38 -6.76 14.23 2.93
N ALA A 39 -7.17 14.39 4.19
CA ALA A 39 -7.33 15.70 4.83
C ALA A 39 -6.00 16.37 5.21
N ASN A 40 -4.90 15.62 5.25
CA ASN A 40 -3.59 16.18 5.59
C ASN A 40 -2.96 16.81 4.34
N SER A 41 -3.25 18.09 4.13
CA SER A 41 -2.76 18.88 3.00
C SER A 41 -1.24 19.07 2.99
N ASP A 42 -0.58 18.96 4.14
CA ASP A 42 0.88 19.07 4.23
C ASP A 42 1.56 17.83 3.62
N LEU A 43 0.95 16.65 3.77
CA LEU A 43 1.44 15.39 3.20
C LEU A 43 0.85 15.09 1.82
N TYR A 44 -0.35 15.60 1.54
CA TYR A 44 -1.09 15.38 0.29
C TYR A 44 -1.62 16.74 -0.20
N PRO A 45 -0.82 17.51 -0.97
CA PRO A 45 -1.16 18.88 -1.36
C PRO A 45 -2.51 19.02 -2.07
N GLU A 46 -2.87 18.01 -2.86
CA GLU A 46 -4.15 17.93 -3.60
C GLU A 46 -5.30 17.36 -2.76
N ASN A 47 -5.10 17.20 -1.45
CA ASN A 47 -5.98 16.47 -0.53
C ASN A 47 -6.40 15.10 -1.09
N SER A 48 -5.52 14.46 -1.86
CA SER A 48 -5.78 13.19 -2.53
C SER A 48 -4.60 12.25 -2.33
N MET A 49 -4.93 10.99 -2.13
CA MET A 49 -3.99 9.92 -1.90
C MET A 49 -4.24 8.83 -2.94
N SER A 50 -3.21 8.52 -3.72
CA SER A 50 -3.29 7.44 -4.71
C SER A 50 -3.50 6.09 -4.02
N PHE A 51 -4.05 5.13 -4.77
CA PHE A 51 -4.22 3.75 -4.32
C PHE A 51 -2.93 3.17 -3.72
N VAL A 52 -1.81 3.31 -4.43
CA VAL A 52 -0.50 2.82 -3.97
C VAL A 52 -0.09 3.49 -2.66
N GLN A 53 -0.15 4.82 -2.57
CA GLN A 53 0.22 5.55 -1.35
C GLN A 53 -0.62 5.12 -0.16
N LYS A 54 -1.93 4.96 -0.35
CA LYS A 54 -2.87 4.53 0.69
C LYS A 54 -2.50 3.19 1.28
N HIS A 55 -2.26 2.21 0.42
CA HIS A 55 -1.98 0.84 0.85
C HIS A 55 -0.56 0.68 1.43
N VAL A 56 0.43 1.41 0.89
CA VAL A 56 1.77 1.48 1.49
C VAL A 56 1.72 2.14 2.88
N ALA A 57 1.02 3.26 3.02
CA ALA A 57 0.87 3.94 4.31
C ALA A 57 0.20 3.05 5.35
N TYR A 58 -0.85 2.32 4.96
CA TYR A 58 -1.51 1.36 5.82
C TYR A 58 -0.56 0.26 6.32
N LEU A 59 0.18 -0.40 5.42
CA LEU A 59 1.11 -1.47 5.77
C LEU A 59 2.28 -0.97 6.62
N ARG A 60 2.74 0.27 6.42
CA ARG A 60 3.75 0.92 7.28
C ARG A 60 3.23 1.16 8.69
N ALA A 61 1.97 1.59 8.83
CA ALA A 61 1.34 1.85 10.12
C ALA A 61 0.95 0.57 10.87
N HIS A 62 0.79 -0.56 10.16
CA HIS A 62 0.34 -1.84 10.73
C HIS A 62 1.34 -2.97 10.45
N PRO A 63 2.53 -2.96 11.06
CA PRO A 63 3.60 -3.92 10.77
C PRO A 63 3.29 -5.37 11.16
N ALA A 64 2.23 -5.61 11.94
CA ALA A 64 1.73 -6.95 12.26
C ALA A 64 0.84 -7.55 11.15
N THR A 65 0.48 -6.76 10.14
CA THR A 65 -0.32 -7.22 9.00
C THR A 65 0.53 -8.13 8.11
N ASP A 66 0.03 -9.32 7.79
CA ASP A 66 0.60 -10.16 6.74
C ASP A 66 0.38 -9.47 5.37
N PRO A 67 1.45 -9.03 4.69
CA PRO A 67 1.32 -8.31 3.43
C PRO A 67 0.77 -9.17 2.27
N GLN A 68 1.04 -10.48 2.28
CA GLN A 68 0.56 -11.39 1.23
C GLN A 68 -0.95 -11.63 1.37
N GLN A 69 -1.40 -11.85 2.60
CA GLN A 69 -2.82 -11.97 2.90
C GLN A 69 -3.54 -10.65 2.58
N TYR A 70 -2.92 -9.51 2.93
CA TYR A 70 -3.46 -8.19 2.64
C TYR A 70 -3.67 -7.97 1.14
N LEU A 71 -2.67 -8.24 0.31
CA LEU A 71 -2.78 -8.09 -1.15
C LEU A 71 -3.85 -9.01 -1.75
N SER A 72 -3.94 -10.25 -1.25
CA SER A 72 -4.96 -11.20 -1.69
C SER A 72 -6.37 -10.69 -1.42
N ASN A 73 -6.61 -10.19 -0.20
CA ASN A 73 -7.90 -9.59 0.16
C ASN A 73 -8.17 -8.32 -0.66
N LEU A 74 -7.16 -7.49 -0.85
CA LEU A 74 -7.29 -6.23 -1.60
C LEU A 74 -7.69 -6.48 -3.05
N ARG A 75 -7.10 -7.49 -3.72
CA ARG A 75 -7.48 -7.90 -5.08
C ARG A 75 -8.93 -8.36 -5.15
N LEU A 76 -9.41 -9.13 -4.17
CA LEU A 76 -10.80 -9.58 -4.13
C LEU A 76 -11.77 -8.41 -3.95
N MET A 77 -11.47 -7.50 -3.02
CA MET A 77 -12.33 -6.35 -2.71
C MET A 77 -12.43 -5.33 -3.86
N THR A 78 -11.35 -5.18 -4.63
CA THR A 78 -11.28 -4.18 -5.70
C THR A 78 -11.67 -4.72 -7.06
N ARG A 79 -11.85 -6.03 -7.23
CA ARG A 79 -12.15 -6.61 -8.54
C ARG A 79 -13.49 -6.11 -9.08
N VAL A 80 -13.47 -5.61 -10.31
CA VAL A 80 -14.69 -5.28 -11.06
C VAL A 80 -15.44 -6.60 -11.34
N SER A 81 -16.74 -6.65 -10.98
CA SER A 81 -17.60 -7.82 -11.18
C SER A 81 -18.28 -7.80 -12.55
#